data_AF-A0A6I1VPZ7-F1
#
_entry.id   AF-A0A6I1VPZ7-F1
#
_cell.length_a   1.000
_cell.length_b   1.000
_cell.length_c   1.000
_cell.angle_alpha   90.00
_cell.angle_beta   90.00
_cell.angle_gamma   90.00
#
_symmetry.space_group_name_H-M   'P 1'
#
loop_
_entity.id
_entity.type
_entity.pdbx_description
1 polymer ?
#
loop_
_entity_poly.entity_id
_entity_poly.type
_entity_poly.pdbx_seq_one_letter_code
_entity_poly.pdbx_strand_id
1 'polypeptide(L)' 'MWKARLPVGAVAAPLIYKSPATGKQYVLISAGGMSHSPDVGDYIIAYALPD' A
#
# COMPACT_ATOMS: atom_id res chain seq x y z
N MET A 1 8.11 9.52 -11.92
CA MET A 1 9.03 8.35 -11.82
C MET A 1 8.28 7.01 -11.76
N TRP A 2 7.12 6.84 -11.09
CA TRP A 2 6.26 5.64 -11.23
C TRP A 2 4.83 5.88 -10.71
N LYS A 3 3.88 5.01 -11.08
CA LYS A 3 2.53 4.92 -10.50
C LYS A 3 2.01 3.47 -10.56
N ALA A 4 1.20 3.07 -9.59
CA ALA A 4 0.42 1.83 -9.63
C ALA A 4 -1.04 2.09 -9.31
N ARG A 5 -1.92 1.24 -9.85
CA ARG A 5 -3.34 1.26 -9.56
C ARG A 5 -3.61 0.41 -8.32
N LEU A 6 -4.28 1.00 -7.33
CA LEU A 6 -4.82 0.27 -6.19
C LEU A 6 -6.14 -0.41 -6.59
N PRO A 7 -6.50 -1.55 -5.97
CA PRO A 7 -7.77 -2.22 -6.21
C PRO A 7 -8.98 -1.35 -5.84
N VAL A 8 -8.84 -0.55 -4.78
CA VAL A 8 -9.86 0.39 -4.27
C VAL A 8 -9.20 1.70 -3.84
N GLY A 9 -10.01 2.74 -3.61
CA GLY A 9 -9.54 3.99 -3.01
C GLY A 9 -8.88 3.76 -1.65
N ALA A 10 -8.04 4.69 -1.23
CA ALA A 10 -7.36 4.60 0.07
C ALA A 10 -7.35 5.98 0.73
N VAL A 11 -8.07 6.13 1.84
CA VAL A 11 -7.94 7.28 2.75
C VAL A 11 -6.90 6.96 3.81
N ALA A 12 -5.67 6.70 3.34
CA ALA A 12 -4.55 6.32 4.19
C ALA A 12 -3.27 7.00 3.72
N ALA A 13 -2.47 7.49 4.66
CA ALA A 13 -1.12 7.95 4.36
C ALA A 13 -0.21 6.74 4.11
N PRO A 14 0.58 6.71 3.03
CA PRO A 14 1.62 5.71 2.86
C PRO A 14 2.68 5.82 3.96
N LEU A 15 3.28 4.70 4.34
CA LEU A 15 4.41 4.67 5.28
C LEU A 15 5.58 3.87 4.72
N ILE A 16 6.76 4.12 5.27
CA ILE A 16 7.98 3.38 4.94
C ILE A 16 8.27 2.36 6.04
N TYR A 17 8.59 1.14 5.64
CA TYR A 17 8.97 0.06 6.54
C TYR A 17 10.24 -0.63 6.05
N LYS A 18 11.16 -0.98 6.96
CA LYS A 18 12.33 -1.81 6.66
C LYS A 18 12.18 -3.16 7.35
N SER A 19 12.21 -4.24 6.58
CA SER A 19 12.10 -5.60 7.11
C SER A 19 13.35 -5.97 7.91
N PRO A 20 13.21 -6.37 9.19
CA PRO A 20 14.33 -6.92 9.96
C PRO A 20 14.82 -8.26 9.40
N ALA A 21 13.94 -9.04 8.77
CA ALA A 21 14.26 -10.36 8.26
C ALA A 21 15.06 -10.32 6.94
N THR A 22 14.80 -9.32 6.09
CA THR A 22 15.40 -9.25 4.74
C THR A 22 16.20 -7.97 4.47
N GLY A 23 16.12 -6.98 5.35
CA GLY A 23 16.74 -5.67 5.16
C GLY A 23 16.09 -4.78 4.08
N LYS A 24 15.14 -5.31 3.30
CA LYS A 24 14.44 -4.56 2.25
C LYS A 24 13.59 -3.42 2.82
N GLN A 25 13.57 -2.30 2.10
CA GLN A 25 12.72 -1.15 2.37
C GLN A 25 11.47 -1.21 1.49
N TYR A 26 10.33 -0.90 2.09
CA TYR A 26 9.03 -0.99 1.47
C TYR A 26 8.27 0.33 1.61
N VAL A 27 7.46 0.64 0.61
CA VAL A 27 6.36 1.61 0.70
C VAL A 27 5.08 0.82 0.93
N LEU A 28 4.44 1.04 2.08
CA LEU A 28 3.21 0.36 2.48
C LEU A 28 2.01 1.31 2.40
N ILE A 29 0.86 0.76 2.01
CA ILE A 29 -0.44 1.43 2.10
C ILE A 29 -1.55 0.42 2.42
N SER A 30 -2.47 0.82 3.30
CA SER A 30 -3.74 0.13 3.46
C SER A 30 -4.74 0.70 2.46
N ALA A 31 -5.34 -0.18 1.65
CA ALA A 31 -6.34 0.16 0.65
C ALA A 31 -7.68 -0.48 1.02
N GLY A 32 -8.50 0.27 1.77
CA GLY A 32 -9.78 -0.18 2.30
C GLY A 32 -11.02 0.48 1.69
N GLY A 33 -10.85 1.49 0.85
CA GLY A 33 -11.91 2.39 0.40
C GLY A 33 -11.96 3.69 1.19
N MET A 34 -13.04 4.44 0.99
CA MET A 34 -13.37 5.65 1.75
C MET A 34 -14.77 5.51 2.34
N SER A 35 -15.07 6.26 3.40
CA SER A 35 -16.41 6.27 3.99
C SER A 35 -17.48 6.54 2.94
N HIS A 36 -18.53 5.71 2.92
CA HIS A 36 -19.65 5.77 1.96
C HIS A 36 -19.30 5.47 0.49
N SER A 37 -18.09 4.94 0.22
CA SER A 37 -17.76 4.41 -1.10
C SER A 37 -18.50 3.09 -1.36
N PRO A 38 -19.07 2.88 -2.56
CA PRO A 38 -19.57 1.56 -2.95
C PRO A 38 -18.43 0.55 -3.14
N ASP A 39 -17.23 1.04 -3.50
CA ASP A 39 -16.03 0.23 -3.65
C ASP A 39 -15.29 0.14 -2.32
N VAL A 40 -15.23 -1.07 -1.76
CA VAL A 40 -14.56 -1.40 -0.48
C VAL A 40 -13.60 -2.56 -0.65
N GLY A 41 -12.56 -2.61 0.18
CA GLY A 41 -11.57 -3.67 0.15
C GLY A 41 -10.90 -3.88 1.51
N ASP A 42 -10.06 -4.90 1.61
CA ASP A 42 -9.23 -5.16 2.79
C ASP A 42 -7.84 -5.61 2.31
N TYR A 43 -7.07 -4.65 1.81
CA TYR A 43 -5.76 -4.90 1.23
C TYR A 43 -4.68 -4.15 1.98
N ILE A 44 -3.59 -4.86 2.28
CA ILE A 44 -2.29 -4.25 2.58
C ILE A 44 -1.40 -4.47 1.37
N ILE A 45 -0.89 -3.39 0.79
CA ILE A 45 -0.02 -3.44 -0.38
C ILE A 45 1.35 -2.91 0.00
N ALA A 46 2.39 -3.68 -0.30
CA ALA A 46 3.79 -3.32 -0.05
C ALA A 46 4.58 -3.35 -1.37
N TYR A 47 5.20 -2.22 -1.72
CA TYR A 47 6.09 -2.10 -2.88
C TYR A 47 7.54 -2.08 -2.44
N ALA A 48 8.40 -2.81 -3.15
CA ALA A 48 9.84 -2.79 -2.98
C ALA A 48 10.53 -2.85 -4.35
N LEU A 49 11.81 -2.49 -4.39
CA LEU A 49 12.64 -2.75 -5.54
C LEU A 49 12.87 -4.27 -5.71
N PRO A 50 13.10 -4.74 -6.95
CA PRO A 50 13.61 -6.08 -7.20
C PRO A 50 14.91 -6.35 -6.42
N ASP A 51 15.31 -7.62 -6.35
CA ASP A 51 16.63 -8.01 -5.85
C ASP A 51 17.77 -7.49 -6.74
#